data_AF-A0A0J1FWM1-F1
#
_entry.id   AF-A0A0J1FWM1-F1
#
_cell.length_a   1.000
_cell.length_b   1.000
_cell.length_c   1.000
_cell.angle_alpha   90.00
_cell.angle_beta   90.00
_cell.angle_gamma   90.00
#
_symmetry.space_group_name_H-M   'P 1'
#
loop_
_entity.id
_entity.type
_entity.pdbx_description
1 polymer ?
#
loop_
_entity_poly.entity_id
_entity_poly.type
_entity_poly.pdbx_seq_one_letter_code
_entity_poly.pdbx_strand_id
1 'polypeptide(L)'
;MVILDKNGLSGFTKRILDFIFLGGLGIFVTLPYALRWYMNAIYRTSTENYYFLLGFLYITGLVCLGLVNEMRKIFKTLNRRNPFMMDNVKSLNRVGGSCFIIAAAYLIKIFFYNSVLTAIITMVFIIAGLFAVVLAEVFRQAIAVKEENDLTV
;
A
#
# COMPACT_ATOMS: atom_id res chain seq x y z
N MET A 1 -11.87 -2.16 -26.64
CA MET A 1 -11.73 -1.90 -25.17
C MET A 1 -11.02 -0.56 -24.95
N VAL A 2 -11.79 0.50 -24.68
CA VAL A 2 -11.30 1.89 -24.49
C VAL A 2 -10.68 2.12 -23.08
N ILE A 3 -10.78 1.12 -22.19
CA ILE A 3 -10.34 1.20 -20.79
C ILE A 3 -8.80 1.15 -20.64
N LEU A 4 -8.12 0.55 -21.61
CA LEU A 4 -6.65 0.37 -21.67
C LEU A 4 -5.97 1.37 -22.64
N ASP A 5 -6.62 2.50 -22.92
CA ASP A 5 -5.98 3.55 -23.68
C ASP A 5 -5.05 4.41 -22.80
N LYS A 6 -3.91 4.82 -23.37
CA LYS A 6 -2.86 5.57 -22.69
C LYS A 6 -3.34 6.96 -22.26
N ASN A 7 -4.39 7.47 -22.92
CA ASN A 7 -5.12 8.70 -22.59
C ASN A 7 -6.45 8.45 -21.86
N GLY A 8 -6.76 7.19 -21.49
CA GLY A 8 -7.98 6.79 -20.81
C GLY A 8 -7.82 6.56 -19.29
N LEU A 9 -8.66 5.66 -18.75
CA LEU A 9 -8.80 5.40 -17.30
C LEU A 9 -7.49 4.95 -16.63
N SER A 10 -6.71 4.10 -17.30
CA SER A 10 -5.41 3.60 -16.81
C SER A 10 -4.38 4.72 -16.60
N GLY A 11 -4.32 5.69 -17.52
CA GLY A 11 -3.42 6.84 -17.42
C GLY A 11 -3.83 7.78 -16.28
N PHE A 12 -5.13 8.00 -16.10
CA PHE A 12 -5.68 8.80 -15.01
C PHE A 12 -5.39 8.18 -13.64
N THR A 13 -5.65 6.89 -13.46
CA THR A 13 -5.38 6.19 -12.19
C THR A 13 -3.89 6.21 -11.84
N LYS A 14 -3.00 6.06 -12.84
CA LYS A 14 -1.56 6.19 -12.61
C LYS A 14 -1.18 7.59 -12.11
N ARG A 15 -1.76 8.64 -12.68
CA ARG A 15 -1.52 10.02 -12.26
C ARG A 15 -1.98 10.24 -10.82
N ILE A 16 -3.15 9.73 -10.43
CA ILE A 16 -3.61 9.76 -9.04
C ILE A 16 -2.59 9.07 -8.12
N LEU A 17 -2.10 7.89 -8.52
CA LEU A 17 -1.17 7.13 -7.70
C LEU A 17 0.19 7.84 -7.55
N ASP A 18 0.65 8.54 -8.59
CA ASP A 18 1.83 9.40 -8.54
C ASP A 18 1.61 10.60 -7.58
N PHE A 19 0.42 11.20 -7.57
CA PHE A 19 0.05 12.24 -6.61
C PHE A 19 -0.02 11.71 -5.17
N ILE A 20 -0.60 10.51 -4.95
CA ILE A 20 -0.63 9.87 -3.63
C ILE A 20 0.80 9.61 -3.13
N PHE A 21 1.68 9.12 -4.01
CA PHE A 21 3.07 8.88 -3.65
C PHE A 21 3.81 10.18 -3.30
N LEU A 22 3.64 11.24 -4.10
CA LEU A 22 4.26 12.54 -3.85
C LEU A 22 3.71 13.20 -2.57
N GLY A 23 2.40 13.12 -2.36
CA GLY A 23 1.75 13.60 -1.14
C GLY A 23 2.21 12.83 0.10
N GLY A 24 2.29 11.50 0.00
CA GLY A 24 2.83 10.65 1.06
C GLY A 24 4.28 10.98 1.39
N LEU A 25 5.12 11.26 0.39
CA LEU A 25 6.49 11.70 0.60
C LEU A 25 6.54 13.07 1.30
N GLY A 26 5.67 14.01 0.90
CA GLY A 26 5.55 15.31 1.56
C GLY A 26 5.13 15.18 3.03
N ILE A 27 4.16 14.32 3.33
CA ILE A 27 3.74 14.02 4.71
C ILE A 27 4.89 13.38 5.50
N PHE A 28 5.65 12.47 4.88
CA PHE A 28 6.78 11.81 5.52
C PHE A 28 7.90 12.78 5.92
N VAL A 29 8.21 13.76 5.05
CA VAL A 29 9.21 14.79 5.34
C VAL A 29 8.71 15.80 6.37
N THR A 30 7.42 16.16 6.32
CA THR A 30 6.80 17.12 7.23
C THR A 30 6.33 16.51 8.55
N LEU A 31 6.43 15.18 8.68
CA LEU A 31 5.98 14.39 9.84
C LEU A 31 6.41 14.94 11.21
N PRO A 32 7.67 15.35 11.46
CA PRO A 32 8.07 15.78 12.79
C PRO A 32 7.43 17.12 13.16
N TYR A 33 7.19 17.99 12.18
CA TYR A 33 6.50 19.26 12.38
C TYR A 33 5.00 19.06 12.53
N ALA A 34 4.39 18.25 11.65
CA ALA A 34 2.97 17.91 11.70
C ALA A 34 2.59 17.25 13.04
N LEU A 35 3.41 16.32 13.52
CA LEU A 35 3.16 15.62 14.78
C LEU A 35 3.29 16.54 16.00
N ARG A 36 4.29 17.43 16.01
CA ARG A 36 4.43 18.46 17.05
C ARG A 36 3.23 19.40 17.08
N TRP A 37 2.79 19.84 15.91
CA TRP A 37 1.61 20.70 15.79
C TRP A 37 0.35 19.98 16.29
N TYR A 38 0.13 18.72 15.90
CA TYR A 38 -1.01 17.91 16.35
C TYR A 38 -1.05 17.74 17.88
N MET A 39 0.08 17.38 18.49
CA MET A 39 0.15 17.22 19.95
C MET A 39 -0.08 18.54 20.69
N ASN A 40 0.47 19.66 20.18
CA ASN A 40 0.34 20.95 20.83
C ASN A 40 -1.07 21.58 20.67
N ALA A 41 -1.70 21.38 19.50
CA ALA A 41 -2.98 22.00 19.17
C ALA A 41 -4.20 21.24 19.72
N ILE A 42 -4.17 19.90 19.74
CA ILE A 42 -5.37 19.09 20.01
C ILE A 42 -5.26 18.29 21.31
N TYR A 43 -4.07 17.85 21.71
CA TYR A 43 -3.88 16.91 22.82
C TYR A 43 -2.97 17.48 23.92
N ARG A 44 -3.52 18.36 24.77
CA ARG A 44 -2.84 18.81 26.00
C ARG A 44 -2.55 17.67 27.01
N THR A 45 -3.21 16.52 26.86
CA THR A 45 -3.13 15.37 27.79
C THR A 45 -2.92 14.04 27.04
N SER A 46 -2.13 14.01 25.97
CA SER A 46 -1.81 12.72 25.33
C SER A 46 -0.87 11.90 26.21
N THR A 47 -1.28 10.68 26.56
CA THR A 47 -0.44 9.68 27.24
C THR A 47 0.55 8.99 26.29
N GLU A 48 0.41 9.18 24.98
CA GLU A 48 1.33 8.63 23.97
C GLU A 48 2.66 9.39 23.96
N ASN A 49 3.77 8.67 24.05
CA ASN A 49 5.10 9.27 23.98
C ASN A 49 5.40 9.77 22.56
N TYR A 50 5.72 11.06 22.41
CA TYR A 50 6.04 11.69 21.11
C TYR A 50 7.10 10.92 20.34
N TYR A 51 8.20 10.50 20.99
CA TYR A 51 9.30 9.82 20.33
C TYR A 51 8.91 8.42 19.85
N PHE A 52 8.09 7.72 20.63
CA PHE A 52 7.55 6.42 20.24
C PHE A 52 6.64 6.55 19.01
N LEU A 53 5.69 7.48 19.05
CA LEU A 53 4.75 7.71 17.95
C LEU A 53 5.46 8.19 16.67
N LEU A 54 6.44 9.08 16.81
CA LEU A 54 7.25 9.56 15.69
C LEU A 54 8.02 8.41 15.02
N GLY A 55 8.74 7.60 15.81
CA GLY A 55 9.47 6.44 15.30
C GLY A 55 8.54 5.43 14.64
N PHE A 56 7.40 5.13 15.28
CA PHE A 56 6.38 4.23 14.74
C PHE A 56 5.83 4.70 13.39
N LEU A 57 5.48 5.99 13.27
CA LEU A 57 4.96 6.57 12.03
C LEU A 57 6.02 6.63 10.92
N TYR A 58 7.30 6.82 11.24
CA TYR A 58 8.37 6.72 10.25
C TYR A 58 8.53 5.30 9.72
N ILE A 59 8.52 4.29 10.58
CA ILE A 59 8.66 2.88 10.16
C ILE A 59 7.46 2.48 9.31
N THR A 60 6.24 2.68 9.81
CA THR A 60 5.01 2.32 9.08
C THR A 60 4.82 3.16 7.82
N GLY A 61 5.18 4.45 7.86
CA GLY A 61 5.16 5.35 6.70
C GLY A 61 6.10 4.91 5.60
N LEU A 62 7.31 4.43 5.94
CA LEU A 62 8.26 3.92 4.95
C LEU A 62 7.72 2.65 4.26
N VAL A 63 7.13 1.73 5.02
CA VAL A 63 6.49 0.53 4.47
C VAL A 63 5.32 0.91 3.57
N CYS A 64 4.51 1.90 3.96
CA CYS A 64 3.40 2.41 3.17
C CYS A 64 3.86 3.04 1.85
N LEU A 65 4.95 3.83 1.86
CA LEU A 65 5.55 4.33 0.62
C LEU A 65 6.03 3.19 -0.29
N GLY A 66 6.63 2.15 0.28
CA GLY A 66 7.00 0.93 -0.44
C GLY A 66 5.79 0.26 -1.09
N LEU A 67 4.68 0.12 -0.35
CA LEU A 67 3.42 -0.45 -0.83
C LEU A 67 2.88 0.34 -2.03
N VAL A 68 2.79 1.66 -1.92
CA VAL A 68 2.32 2.52 -3.03
C VAL A 68 3.24 2.38 -4.25
N ASN A 69 4.56 2.26 -4.04
CA ASN A 69 5.50 2.06 -5.14
C ASN A 69 5.29 0.71 -5.86
N GLU A 70 4.99 -0.38 -5.14
CA GLU A 70 4.64 -1.66 -5.77
C GLU A 70 3.33 -1.56 -6.58
N MET A 71 2.33 -0.83 -6.06
CA MET A 71 1.11 -0.54 -6.83
C MET A 71 1.43 0.23 -8.13
N ARG A 72 2.36 1.20 -8.09
CA ARG A 72 2.78 1.96 -9.28
C ARG A 72 3.40 1.06 -10.34
N LYS A 73 4.16 0.03 -9.94
CA LYS A 73 4.74 -0.94 -10.89
C LYS A 73 3.66 -1.74 -11.60
N ILE A 74 2.67 -2.23 -10.86
CA ILE A 74 1.53 -2.98 -11.42
C ILE A 74 0.76 -2.10 -12.41
N PHE A 75 0.46 -0.84 -12.08
CA PHE A 75 -0.21 0.06 -13.02
C PHE A 75 0.64 0.41 -14.25
N LYS A 76 1.97 0.44 -14.11
CA LYS A 76 2.89 0.70 -15.23
C LYS A 76 2.86 -0.44 -16.26
N THR A 77 2.80 -1.69 -15.82
CA THR A 77 2.71 -2.87 -16.71
C THR A 77 1.31 -2.99 -17.34
N LEU A 78 0.26 -2.68 -16.58
CA LEU A 78 -1.12 -2.57 -17.11
C LEU A 78 -1.21 -1.56 -18.25
N ASN A 79 -0.65 -0.35 -18.08
CA ASN A 79 -0.69 0.68 -19.12
C ASN A 79 0.18 0.34 -20.35
N ARG A 80 1.11 -0.63 -20.21
CA ARG A 80 1.89 -1.19 -21.33
C ARG A 80 1.17 -2.36 -22.03
N ARG A 81 -0.09 -2.62 -21.71
CA ARG A 81 -0.93 -3.72 -22.21
C ARG A 81 -0.36 -5.13 -21.95
N ASN A 82 0.53 -5.26 -20.96
CA ASN A 82 1.07 -6.54 -20.51
C ASN A 82 0.67 -6.79 -19.03
N PRO A 83 -0.62 -7.03 -18.74
CA PRO A 83 -1.12 -7.31 -17.39
C PRO A 83 -0.61 -8.62 -16.79
N PHE A 84 -0.42 -9.65 -17.62
CA PHE A 84 -0.11 -11.01 -17.19
C PHE A 84 1.39 -11.26 -17.24
N MET A 85 2.13 -10.60 -16.34
CA MET A 85 3.56 -10.86 -16.13
C MET A 85 3.81 -11.38 -14.72
N MET A 86 4.76 -12.30 -14.58
CA MET A 86 5.14 -12.84 -13.27
C MET A 86 5.65 -11.76 -12.31
N ASP A 87 6.19 -10.66 -12.84
CA ASP A 87 6.58 -9.49 -12.05
C ASP A 87 5.41 -8.82 -11.32
N ASN A 88 4.21 -8.84 -11.91
CA ASN A 88 3.01 -8.32 -11.27
C ASN A 88 2.58 -9.22 -10.10
N VAL A 89 2.68 -10.54 -10.25
CA VAL A 89 2.44 -11.51 -9.16
C VAL A 89 3.41 -11.26 -8.00
N LYS A 90 4.70 -11.07 -8.29
CA LYS A 90 5.70 -10.74 -7.25
C LYS A 90 5.41 -9.41 -6.57
N SER A 91 5.07 -8.38 -7.35
CA SER A 91 4.72 -7.05 -6.82
C SER A 91 3.48 -7.13 -5.92
N LEU A 92 2.48 -7.91 -6.30
CA LEU A 92 1.24 -8.07 -5.56
C LEU A 92 1.42 -8.90 -4.27
N ASN A 93 2.27 -9.92 -4.29
CA ASN A 93 2.72 -10.60 -3.08
C ASN A 93 3.47 -9.65 -2.12
N ARG A 94 4.28 -8.74 -2.65
CA ARG A 94 4.94 -7.69 -1.84
C ARG A 94 3.96 -6.68 -1.26
N VAL A 95 2.90 -6.32 -2.00
CA VAL A 95 1.79 -5.51 -1.46
C VAL A 95 1.14 -6.24 -0.30
N GLY A 96 0.81 -7.52 -0.47
CA GLY A 96 0.25 -8.36 0.59
C GLY A 96 1.14 -8.41 1.84
N GLY A 97 2.42 -8.73 1.67
CA GLY A 97 3.40 -8.74 2.75
C GLY A 97 3.54 -7.38 3.45
N SER A 98 3.55 -6.28 2.69
CA SER A 98 3.62 -4.92 3.26
C SER A 98 2.37 -4.60 4.09
N CYS A 99 1.19 -4.98 3.62
CA CYS A 99 -0.05 -4.84 4.37
C CYS A 99 -0.02 -5.62 5.69
N PHE A 100 0.49 -6.85 5.68
CA PHE A 100 0.62 -7.64 6.91
C PHE A 100 1.66 -7.09 7.88
N ILE A 101 2.78 -6.55 7.39
CA ILE A 101 3.77 -5.86 8.23
C ILE A 101 3.14 -4.64 8.92
N ILE A 102 2.37 -3.84 8.17
CA ILE A 102 1.65 -2.70 8.72
C ILE A 102 0.61 -3.17 9.76
N ALA A 103 -0.20 -4.17 9.43
CA ALA A 103 -1.18 -4.74 10.35
C ALA A 103 -0.53 -5.25 11.65
N ALA A 104 0.59 -5.97 11.56
CA ALA A 104 1.32 -6.45 12.72
C ALA A 104 1.85 -5.30 13.59
N ALA A 105 2.40 -4.25 12.97
CA ALA A 105 2.86 -3.06 13.68
C ALA A 105 1.72 -2.37 14.45
N TYR A 106 0.56 -2.17 13.80
CA TYR A 106 -0.59 -1.57 14.47
C TYR A 106 -1.23 -2.50 15.52
N LEU A 107 -1.20 -3.81 15.32
CA LEU A 107 -1.66 -4.79 16.30
C LEU A 107 -0.80 -4.73 17.57
N ILE A 108 0.53 -4.61 17.43
CA ILE A 108 1.43 -4.37 18.57
C ILE A 108 1.06 -3.04 19.23
N LYS A 109 0.82 -1.97 18.45
CA LYS A 109 0.44 -0.65 18.99
C LYS A 109 -0.81 -0.73 19.87
N ILE A 110 -1.84 -1.52 19.51
CA ILE A 110 -3.10 -1.65 20.28
C ILE A 110 -2.84 -2.06 21.73
N PHE A 111 -1.85 -2.93 21.99
CA PHE A 111 -1.53 -3.38 23.35
C PHE A 111 -0.93 -2.27 24.22
N PHE A 112 -0.20 -1.31 23.64
CA PHE A 112 0.38 -0.18 24.36
C PHE A 112 -0.57 1.02 24.43
N TYR A 113 -1.24 1.32 23.33
CA TYR A 113 -2.08 2.49 23.13
C TYR A 113 -3.33 2.10 22.35
N ASN A 114 -4.35 1.65 23.08
CA ASN A 114 -5.59 1.19 22.48
C ASN A 114 -6.42 2.38 21.95
N SER A 115 -6.78 2.33 20.67
CA SER A 115 -7.66 3.29 20.03
C SER A 115 -8.54 2.55 19.02
N VAL A 116 -9.84 2.85 19.02
CA VAL A 116 -10.82 2.27 18.10
C VAL A 116 -10.37 2.45 16.63
N LEU A 117 -9.81 3.62 16.30
CA LEU A 117 -9.29 3.89 14.97
C LEU A 117 -8.14 2.96 14.59
N THR A 118 -7.27 2.65 15.54
CA THR A 118 -6.14 1.73 15.32
C THR A 118 -6.63 0.30 15.06
N ALA A 119 -7.67 -0.15 15.76
CA ALA A 119 -8.30 -1.45 15.52
C ALA A 119 -8.90 -1.54 14.10
N ILE A 120 -9.62 -0.50 13.66
CA ILE A 120 -10.19 -0.43 12.31
C ILE A 120 -9.08 -0.47 11.24
N ILE A 121 -8.02 0.34 11.40
CA ILE A 121 -6.88 0.37 10.47
C ILE A 121 -6.24 -1.03 10.36
N THR A 122 -6.01 -1.68 11.50
CA THR A 122 -5.43 -3.03 11.54
C THR A 122 -6.27 -4.02 10.74
N MET A 123 -7.59 -4.02 10.94
CA MET A 123 -8.51 -4.92 10.23
C MET A 123 -8.51 -4.65 8.71
N VAL A 124 -8.52 -3.38 8.29
CA VAL A 124 -8.48 -3.00 6.88
C VAL A 124 -7.20 -3.51 6.21
N PHE A 125 -6.04 -3.37 6.87
CA PHE A 125 -4.77 -3.86 6.32
C PHE A 125 -4.70 -5.39 6.26
N ILE A 126 -5.29 -6.11 7.22
CA ILE A 126 -5.39 -7.57 7.15
C ILE A 126 -6.20 -7.98 5.92
N ILE A 127 -7.39 -7.39 5.74
CA ILE A 127 -8.27 -7.70 4.60
C ILE A 127 -7.58 -7.35 3.28
N ALA A 128 -6.96 -6.17 3.19
CA ALA A 128 -6.22 -5.74 2.00
C ALA A 128 -5.03 -6.67 1.70
N GLY A 129 -4.31 -7.13 2.73
CA GLY A 129 -3.20 -8.06 2.60
C GLY A 129 -3.64 -9.42 2.06
N LEU A 130 -4.70 -9.99 2.64
CA LEU A 130 -5.30 -11.25 2.17
C LEU A 130 -5.77 -11.12 0.72
N PHE A 131 -6.48 -10.03 0.41
CA PHE A 131 -6.97 -9.77 -0.93
C PHE A 131 -5.83 -9.67 -1.96
N ALA A 132 -4.73 -9.00 -1.62
CA ALA A 132 -3.55 -8.93 -2.49
C ALA A 132 -2.94 -10.31 -2.74
N VAL A 133 -2.78 -11.15 -1.71
CA VAL A 133 -2.26 -12.52 -1.88
C VAL A 133 -3.19 -13.38 -2.75
N VAL A 134 -4.50 -13.32 -2.53
CA VAL A 134 -5.47 -14.05 -3.35
C VAL A 134 -5.40 -13.60 -4.81
N LEU A 135 -5.35 -12.30 -5.06
CA LEU A 135 -5.18 -11.79 -6.42
C LEU A 135 -3.84 -12.22 -7.04
N ALA A 136 -2.76 -12.33 -6.25
CA ALA A 136 -1.47 -12.80 -6.75
C ALA A 136 -1.55 -14.24 -7.27
N GLU A 137 -2.25 -15.12 -6.53
CA GLU A 137 -2.50 -16.49 -6.97
C GLU A 137 -3.38 -16.56 -8.21
N VAL A 138 -4.46 -15.78 -8.27
CA VAL A 138 -5.33 -15.71 -9.46
C VAL A 138 -4.54 -15.26 -10.70
N PHE A 139 -3.69 -14.25 -10.56
CA PHE A 139 -2.82 -13.80 -11.65
C PHE A 139 -1.80 -14.87 -12.06
N ARG A 140 -1.24 -15.61 -11.09
CA ARG A 140 -0.31 -16.71 -11.37
C ARG A 140 -0.97 -17.81 -12.20
N GLN A 141 -2.18 -18.21 -11.83
CA GLN A 141 -2.96 -19.20 -12.58
C GLN A 141 -3.32 -18.69 -13.98
N ALA A 142 -3.74 -17.43 -14.11
CA ALA A 142 -4.04 -16.83 -15.41
C ALA A 142 -2.82 -16.79 -16.35
N ILE A 143 -1.62 -16.56 -15.82
CA ILE A 143 -0.37 -16.60 -16.59
C ILE A 143 -0.09 -18.03 -17.07
N ALA A 144 -0.22 -19.03 -16.20
CA ALA A 144 0.03 -20.43 -16.55
C ALA A 144 -0.90 -20.91 -17.68
N VAL A 145 -2.20 -20.60 -17.58
CA VAL A 145 -3.18 -20.94 -18.63
C VAL A 145 -2.85 -20.25 -19.95
N LYS A 146 -2.37 -19.00 -19.90
CA LYS A 146 -1.94 -18.28 -21.10
C LYS A 146 -0.72 -18.94 -21.74
N GLU A 147 0.27 -19.32 -20.93
CA GLU A 147 1.51 -19.94 -21.40
C GLU A 147 1.25 -21.32 -22.02
N GLU A 148 0.37 -22.13 -21.41
CA GLU A 148 -0.07 -23.40 -22.00
C GLU A 148 -0.73 -23.18 -23.37
N ASN A 149 -1.61 -22.19 -23.49
CA ASN A 149 -2.31 -21.92 -24.75
C ASN A 149 -1.40 -21.33 -25.84
N ASP A 150 -0.32 -20.62 -25.48
CA ASP A 150 0.68 -20.12 -26.43
C ASP A 150 1.60 -21.25 -26.94
N LEU A 151 1.74 -22.38 -26.22
CA LEU A 151 2.58 -23.53 -26.60
C LEU A 151 1.88 -24.53 -27.55
N THR A 152 0.55 -24.54 -27.61
CA THR A 152 -0.24 -25.46 -28.44
C THR A 152 -0.49 -24.96 -29.86
N VAL A 153 -0.07 -23.74 -30.20
CA VAL A 153 -0.24 -23.12 -31.52
C VAL A 153 1.09 -23.17 -32.30
#